data_AF-A0A1V6G5D2-F1
#
_entry.id   AF-A0A1V6G5D2-F1
#
_cell.length_a   1.000
_cell.length_b   1.000
_cell.length_c   1.000
_cell.angle_alpha   90.00
_cell.angle_beta   90.00
_cell.angle_gamma   90.00
#
_symmetry.space_group_name_H-M   'P 1'
#
loop_
_entity.id
_entity.type
_entity.pdbx_description
1 polymer ?
#
loop_
_entity_poly.entity_id
_entity_poly.type
_entity_poly.pdbx_seq_one_letter_code
_entity_poly.pdbx_strand_id
1 'polypeptide(L)' 'MKKRLVVVKNGTHECTDQLANVLNANGWQCETIELTQGEPLPKSLQQIDGLLILGSSINVFEQAMNPMQVYVGS' A
#
# COMPACT_ATOMS: atom_id res chain seq x y z
N MET A 1 -3.87 6.25 -20.80
CA MET A 1 -4.27 6.41 -19.39
C MET A 1 -3.33 5.57 -18.55
N LYS A 2 -2.84 6.09 -17.41
CA LYS A 2 -2.05 5.29 -16.46
C LYS A 2 -2.99 4.50 -15.54
N LYS A 3 -2.66 3.25 -15.24
CA LYS A 3 -3.43 2.38 -14.34
C LYS A 3 -3.08 2.69 -12.89
N ARG A 4 -4.04 2.73 -11.97
CA ARG A 4 -3.79 3.05 -10.55
C ARG A 4 -3.40 1.80 -9.77
N LEU A 5 -2.25 1.85 -9.10
CA LEU A 5 -1.72 0.78 -8.25
C LEU A 5 -1.54 1.31 -6.83
N VAL A 6 -2.14 0.63 -5.86
CA VAL A 6 -1.90 0.90 -4.44
C VAL A 6 -0.85 -0.08 -3.92
N VAL A 7 0.20 0.45 -3.29
CA VAL A 7 1.28 -0.32 -2.67
C VAL A 7 1.17 -0.15 -1.15
N VAL A 8 0.84 -1.22 -0.44
CA VAL A 8 0.77 -1.23 1.02
C VAL A 8 2.09 -1.78 1.57
N LYS A 9 2.73 -1.02 2.46
CA LYS A 9 3.95 -1.43 3.15
C LYS A 9 3.86 -1.18 4.65
N ASN A 10 4.68 -1.92 5.39
CA ASN A 10 4.84 -1.77 6.83
C ASN A 10 6.33 -1.73 7.18
N GLY A 11 6.87 -0.51 7.22
CA GLY A 11 8.26 -0.21 7.53
C GLY A 11 9.06 0.28 6.32
N THR A 12 10.30 0.70 6.60
CA THR A 12 11.25 1.19 5.59
C THR A 12 11.80 0.04 4.75
N HIS A 13 11.11 -0.30 3.67
CA HIS A 13 11.71 -1.08 2.59
C HIS A 13 12.60 -0.17 1.75
N GLU A 14 13.91 -0.39 1.76
CA GLU A 14 14.86 0.36 0.91
C GLU A 14 14.58 0.17 -0.59
N CYS A 15 13.82 -0.87 -0.96
CA CYS A 15 13.51 -1.22 -2.34
C CYS A 15 12.26 -0.50 -2.91
N THR A 16 11.57 0.32 -2.12
CA THR A 16 10.26 0.90 -2.54
C THR A 16 10.40 1.88 -3.72
N ASP A 17 11.48 2.67 -3.76
CA ASP A 17 11.67 3.70 -4.79
C ASP A 17 12.03 3.09 -6.15
N GLN A 18 12.88 2.06 -6.17
CA GLN A 18 13.21 1.33 -7.39
C GLN A 18 11.97 0.62 -7.96
N LEU A 19 11.18 0.00 -7.09
CA LEU A 19 9.92 -0.63 -7.46
C LEU A 19 8.93 0.39 -8.03
N ALA A 20 8.74 1.53 -7.38
CA ALA A 20 7.89 2.61 -7.85
C ALA A 20 8.33 3.14 -9.22
N ASN A 21 9.64 3.29 -9.44
CA ASN A 21 10.19 3.74 -10.72
C ASN A 21 9.91 2.74 -11.86
N VAL A 22 10.12 1.44 -11.62
CA VAL A 22 9.81 0.40 -12.60
C VAL A 22 8.32 0.36 -12.91
N LEU A 23 7.46 0.41 -11.90
CA LEU A 23 6.02 0.40 -12.09
C LEU A 23 5.53 1.64 -12.87
N ASN A 24 6.06 2.82 -12.52
CA ASN A 24 5.78 4.07 -13.24
C ASN A 24 6.21 4.01 -14.71
N ALA A 25 7.38 3.42 -15.00
CA ALA A 25 7.87 3.21 -16.37
C ALA A 25 6.97 2.25 -17.17
N ASN A 26 6.27 1.35 -16.49
CA ASN A 26 5.34 0.39 -17.09
C ASN A 26 3.87 0.87 -17.11
N GLY A 27 3.64 2.18 -16.94
CA GLY A 27 2.32 2.78 -17.11
C GLY A 27 1.40 2.69 -15.88
N TRP A 28 1.96 2.32 -14.72
CA TRP A 28 1.25 2.44 -13.45
C TRP A 28 1.42 3.83 -12.85
N GLN A 29 0.41 4.27 -12.11
CA GLN A 29 0.47 5.37 -11.17
C GLN A 29 0.44 4.76 -9.78
N CYS A 30 1.56 4.84 -9.07
CA CYS A 30 1.70 4.22 -7.75
C CYS A 30 1.29 5.19 -6.65
N GLU A 31 0.47 4.70 -5.73
CA GLU A 31 0.11 5.33 -4.47
C GLU A 31 0.59 4.41 -3.34
N THR A 32 1.49 4.91 -2.49
CA THR A 32 2.08 4.11 -1.42
C THR A 32 1.39 4.43 -0.10
N ILE A 33 1.01 3.39 0.64
CA ILE A 33 0.44 3.47 2.00
C ILE A 33 1.44 2.86 2.97
N GLU A 34 1.94 3.66 3.91
CA GLU A 34 2.84 3.28 4.99
C GLU A 34 2.07 3.08 6.30
N LEU A 35 1.81 1.81 6.64
CA LEU A 35 1.05 1.45 7.83
C LEU A 35 1.73 1.91 9.12
N THR A 36 3.06 1.95 9.17
CA THR A 36 3.80 2.41 10.36
C THR A 36 3.65 3.91 10.63
N GLN A 37 3.27 4.69 9.62
CA GLN A 37 2.98 6.12 9.75
C GLN A 37 1.50 6.38 10.11
N GLY A 38 0.70 5.31 10.27
CA GLY A 38 -0.74 5.42 10.52
C GLY A 38 -1.55 5.83 9.29
N GLU A 39 -1.00 5.70 8.09
CA GLU A 39 -1.75 6.00 6.86
C GLU A 39 -2.92 5.01 6.69
N PRO A 40 -4.13 5.51 6.41
CA PRO A 40 -5.32 4.67 6.33
C PRO A 40 -5.39 3.87 5.02
N LEU A 41 -5.90 2.65 5.12
CA LEU A 41 -6.24 1.82 3.95
C LEU A 41 -7.47 2.39 3.21
N PRO A 42 -7.54 2.23 1.88
CA PRO A 42 -8.68 2.67 1.08
C PRO A 42 -9.96 1.93 1.50
N LYS A 43 -11.06 2.68 1.61
CA LYS A 43 -12.38 2.11 1.93
C LYS A 43 -12.96 1.25 0.80
N SER A 44 -12.52 1.48 -0.44
CA SER A 44 -13.01 0.77 -1.64
C SER A 44 -11.87 0.55 -2.64
N LEU A 45 -11.97 -0.56 -3.38
CA LEU A 45 -11.04 -0.90 -4.47
C LEU A 45 -11.61 -0.57 -5.86
N GLN A 46 -12.82 0.00 -5.97
CA GLN A 46 -13.51 0.23 -7.25
C GLN A 46 -12.72 1.07 -8.29
N GLN A 47 -11.81 1.91 -7.84
CA GLN A 47 -10.98 2.77 -8.69
C GLN A 47 -9.49 2.39 -8.64
N ILE A 48 -9.18 1.18 -8.18
CA ILE A 48 -7.82 0.67 -8.04
C ILE A 48 -7.67 -0.48 -9.03
N ASP A 49 -6.76 -0.33 -10.00
CA ASP A 49 -6.49 -1.32 -11.03
C ASP A 49 -5.54 -2.43 -10.55
N GLY A 50 -4.85 -2.21 -9.43
CA GLY A 50 -3.97 -3.20 -8.81
C GLY A 50 -3.67 -2.90 -7.34
N LEU A 51 -3.45 -3.96 -6.57
CA LEU A 51 -3.03 -3.89 -5.17
C LEU A 51 -1.77 -4.73 -4.98
N LEU A 52 -0.74 -4.14 -4.39
CA LEU A 52 0.50 -4.79 -4.04
C LEU A 52 0.74 -4.66 -2.53
N ILE A 53 0.84 -5.78 -1.83
CA ILE A 53 1.12 -5.81 -0.38
C ILE A 53 2.55 -6.32 -0.21
N LEU A 54 3.42 -5.50 0.36
CA LEU A 54 4.81 -5.87 0.61
C LEU A 54 4.93 -6.70 1.89
N GLY A 55 5.77 -7.74 1.85
CA GLY A 55 6.04 -8.56 3.02
C GLY A 55 6.79 -7.76 4.08
N SER A 56 6.41 -7.92 5.34
CA SER A 56 7.09 -7.32 6.50
C SER A 56 7.23 -8.35 7.62
N SER A 57 7.85 -7.97 8.74
CA SER A 57 7.95 -8.81 9.93
C SER A 57 6.65 -8.92 10.74
N ILE A 58 5.50 -8.44 10.23
CA ILE A 58 4.21 -8.60 10.91
C ILE A 58 3.81 -10.09 10.96
N ASN A 59 3.49 -10.54 12.16
CA ASN A 59 2.82 -11.82 12.37
C ASN A 59 1.32 -11.69 12.02
N VAL A 60 0.85 -12.48 11.05
CA VAL A 60 -0.55 -12.48 10.57
C VAL A 60 -1.57 -12.90 11.63
N PHE A 61 -1.12 -13.53 12.71
CA PHE A 61 -1.95 -13.95 13.84
C PHE A 61 -2.07 -12.86 14.93
N GLU A 62 -1.26 -11.79 14.86
CA GLU A 62 -1.21 -10.71 15.86
C GLU A 62 -1.99 -9.45 15.44
N GLN A 63 -3.13 -9.63 14.76
CA GLN A 63 -3.94 -8.54 14.23
C GLN A 63 -4.43 -7.57 15.32
N ALA A 64 -4.72 -8.09 16.52
CA ALA A 64 -5.17 -7.27 17.65
C ALA A 64 -4.09 -6.31 18.18
N MET A 65 -2.81 -6.63 17.97
CA MET A 65 -1.68 -5.80 18.41
C MET A 65 -1.39 -4.66 17.43
N ASN A 66 -1.81 -4.80 16.17
CA ASN A 66 -1.55 -3.84 15.09
C ASN A 66 -2.84 -3.54 14.31
N PRO A 67 -3.83 -2.86 14.91
CA PRO A 67 -5.07 -2.53 14.24
C PRO A 67 -4.80 -1.55 13.08
N MET A 68 -5.14 -1.97 11.86
CA MET A 68 -5.01 -1.13 10.66
C MET A 68 -6.19 -0.16 10.56
N GLN A 69 -5.91 1.09 10.22
CA GLN A 69 -6.93 2.10 10.00
C GLN A 69 -7.50 2.01 8.58
N VAL A 70 -8.79 2.31 8.43
CA VAL A 70 -9.47 2.44 7.14
C VAL A 70 -10.06 3.85 7.08
N TYR A 71 -10.03 4.49 5.90
CA TYR A 71 -10.61 5.84 5.73
C TYR A 71 -12.04 5.90 6.28
N VAL A 72 -12.26 6.79 7.26
CA VAL A 72 -13.56 7.02 7.89
C VAL A 72 -14.21 8.25 7.25
N GLY A 73 -14.84 8.08 6.08
CA GLY A 73 -15.56 9.17 5.41
C GLY A 73 -15.88 8.87 3.96
N SER A 74 -17.08 9.26 3.53
CA SER A 74 -17.59 9.23 2.14
C SER A 74 -17.30 10.53 1.41
#